data_AF-A0A8I1P662-F1
#
_entry.id   AF-A0A8I1P662-F1
#
_cell.length_a   1.000
_cell.length_b   1.000
_cell.length_c   1.000
_cell.angle_alpha   90.00
_cell.angle_beta   90.00
_cell.angle_gamma   90.00
#
_symmetry.space_group_name_H-M   'P 1'
#
loop_
_entity.id
_entity.type
_entity.pdbx_description
1 polymer ?
#
loop_
_entity_poly.entity_id
_entity_poly.type
_entity_poly.pdbx_seq_one_letter_code
_entity_poly.pdbx_strand_id
1 'polypeptide(L)' 'MEEGDVPFLCKALGDVARSHGMTEIARKTGMSRESLYKALSEKGNPSLATVATVLEAMGLRLSIAAREPAEAA' A
#
# COMPACT_ATOMS: atom_id res chain seq x y z
N MET A 1 13.61 10.07 3.57
CA MET A 1 12.87 9.19 2.65
C MET A 1 13.27 9.58 1.26
N GLU A 2 13.54 8.60 0.42
CA GLU A 2 13.91 8.81 -0.98
C GLU A 2 12.80 8.21 -1.85
N GLU A 3 12.52 8.82 -3.00
CA GLU A 3 11.53 8.29 -3.93
C GLU A 3 11.96 6.89 -4.41
N GLY A 4 11.06 5.92 -4.29
CA GLY A 4 11.30 4.53 -4.68
C GLY A 4 11.80 3.60 -3.56
N ASP A 5 12.04 4.12 -2.35
CA ASP A 5 12.36 3.31 -1.17
C ASP A 5 11.09 2.68 -0.53
N VAL A 6 11.27 1.63 0.28
CA VAL A 6 10.17 0.86 0.88
C VAL A 6 9.30 1.72 1.83
N PRO A 7 9.87 2.46 2.80
CA PRO A 7 9.15 3.47 3.58
C PRO A 7 8.33 4.44 2.74
N PHE A 8 8.87 4.95 1.62
CA PHE A 8 8.12 5.83 0.72
C PHE A 8 6.89 5.13 0.13
N LEU A 9 7.04 3.89 -0.35
CA LEU A 9 5.93 3.09 -0.87
C LEU A 9 4.86 2.82 0.21
N CYS A 10 5.27 2.47 1.44
CA CYS A 10 4.36 2.21 2.54
C CYS A 10 3.53 3.43 2.91
N LYS A 11 4.17 4.61 2.97
CA LYS A 11 3.49 5.88 3.22
C LYS A 11 2.48 6.21 2.12
N ALA A 12 2.89 6.09 0.86
CA ALA A 12 2.02 6.36 -0.29
C ALA A 12 0.78 5.45 -0.29
N LEU A 13 0.95 4.15 -0.02
CA LEU A 13 -0.17 3.22 0.17
C LEU A 13 -1.08 3.65 1.33
N GLY A 14 -0.51 4.10 2.45
CA GLY A 14 -1.27 4.63 3.58
C GLY A 14 -2.08 5.87 3.25
N ASP A 15 -1.54 6.78 2.44
CA ASP A 15 -2.25 7.99 2.00
C ASP A 15 -3.43 7.63 1.07
N VAL A 16 -3.23 6.72 0.11
CA VAL A 16 -4.31 6.20 -0.75
C VAL A 16 -5.38 5.48 0.08
N ALA A 17 -4.98 4.61 1.02
CA ALA A 17 -5.91 3.90 1.88
C ALA A 17 -6.76 4.84 2.76
N ARG A 18 -6.17 5.95 3.25
CA ARG A 18 -6.95 6.97 3.98
C ARG A 18 -7.97 7.66 3.09
N SER A 19 -7.62 7.96 1.84
CA SER A 19 -8.54 8.56 0.86
C SER A 19 -9.72 7.63 0.53
N HIS A 20 -9.48 6.32 0.43
CA HIS A 20 -10.54 5.31 0.24
C HIS A 20 -11.43 5.09 1.46
N GLY A 21 -11.00 5.50 2.66
CA GLY A 21 -11.75 5.35 3.90
C GLY A 21 -11.33 4.14 4.73
N MET A 22 -10.56 4.40 5.79
CA MET A 22 -9.95 3.35 6.62
C MET A 22 -10.97 2.43 7.32
N THR A 23 -12.17 2.92 7.62
CA THR A 23 -13.25 2.12 8.23
C THR A 23 -13.76 1.04 7.26
N GLU A 24 -13.92 1.39 5.98
CA GLU A 24 -14.39 0.42 4.99
C GLU A 24 -13.32 -0.62 4.69
N ILE A 25 -12.06 -0.19 4.56
CA ILE A 25 -10.93 -1.09 4.38
C ILE A 25 -10.82 -2.06 5.55
N ALA A 26 -10.85 -1.57 6.80
CA ALA A 26 -10.84 -2.42 7.99
C ALA A 26 -11.95 -3.49 7.96
N ARG A 27 -13.16 -3.11 7.55
CA ARG A 27 -14.28 -4.05 7.42
C ARG A 27 -14.05 -5.11 6.34
N LYS A 28 -13.53 -4.71 5.17
CA LYS A 28 -13.26 -5.60 4.04
C LYS A 28 -12.09 -6.55 4.30
N THR A 29 -11.04 -6.08 4.99
CA THR A 29 -9.83 -6.87 5.27
C THR A 29 -9.91 -7.70 6.55
N GLY A 30 -10.88 -7.41 7.43
CA GLY A 30 -10.96 -8.00 8.77
C GLY A 30 -9.87 -7.49 9.72
N MET A 31 -9.15 -6.43 9.36
CA MET A 31 -8.10 -5.84 10.18
C MET A 31 -8.63 -4.66 11.01
N SER A 32 -8.07 -4.45 12.20
CA SER A 32 -8.34 -3.24 12.97
C SER A 32 -7.78 -2.00 12.29
N ARG A 33 -8.48 -0.85 12.41
CA ARG A 33 -7.99 0.45 11.91
C ARG A 33 -6.60 0.80 12.45
N GLU A 34 -6.35 0.50 13.72
CA GLU A 34 -5.04 0.72 14.36
C GLU A 34 -3.93 -0.11 13.69
N SER A 35 -4.20 -1.38 13.39
CA SER A 35 -3.27 -2.26 12.67
C SER A 35 -3.00 -1.74 11.27
N LEU A 36 -4.02 -1.25 10.56
CA LEU A 36 -3.85 -0.63 9.24
C LEU A 36 -3.00 0.64 9.30
N TYR A 37 -3.27 1.54 10.25
CA TYR A 37 -2.46 2.75 10.44
C TYR A 37 -1.00 2.42 10.76
N LYS A 38 -0.76 1.44 11.63
CA LYS A 38 0.61 1.02 11.96
C LYS A 38 1.31 0.40 10.75
N ALA A 39 0.63 -0.52 10.06
CA ALA A 39 1.18 -1.25 8.92
C ALA A 39 1.49 -0.33 7.73
N LEU A 40 0.64 0.67 7.45
CA LEU A 40 0.78 1.60 6.33
C LEU A 40 1.38 2.96 6.73
N SER A 41 2.06 3.02 7.88
CA SER A 41 2.76 4.23 8.30
C SER A 41 4.15 4.31 7.67
N GLU A 42 4.76 5.49 7.80
CA GLU A 42 6.16 5.75 7.44
C GLU A 42 7.18 4.81 8.13
N LYS A 43 6.82 4.29 9.31
CA LYS A 43 7.63 3.33 10.08
C LYS A 43 7.04 1.92 10.05
N GLY A 44 6.03 1.70 9.20
CA GLY A 44 5.37 0.42 9.03
C GLY A 44 6.30 -0.59 8.37
N ASN A 45 5.95 -1.86 8.52
CA ASN A 45 6.57 -2.95 7.77
C ASN A 45 5.48 -3.96 7.40
N PRO A 46 4.55 -3.59 6.50
CA PRO A 46 3.47 -4.48 6.12
C PRO A 46 4.05 -5.68 5.36
N SER A 47 3.58 -6.89 5.67
CA SER A 47 3.91 -8.03 4.83
C SER A 47 3.29 -7.84 3.44
N LEU A 48 3.85 -8.49 2.42
CA LEU A 48 3.29 -8.45 1.07
C LEU A 48 1.83 -8.92 1.05
N ALA A 49 1.47 -9.90 1.90
CA ALA A 49 0.10 -10.36 2.06
C ALA A 49 -0.83 -9.23 2.57
N THR A 50 -0.39 -8.45 3.56
CA THR A 50 -1.15 -7.29 4.04
C THR A 50 -1.34 -6.25 2.94
N VAL A 51 -0.29 -5.97 2.16
CA VAL A 51 -0.37 -5.05 1.03
C VAL A 51 -1.39 -5.53 0.00
N ALA A 52 -1.32 -6.80 -0.40
CA ALA A 52 -2.27 -7.39 -1.36
C ALA A 52 -3.72 -7.30 -0.88
N THR A 53 -3.99 -7.72 0.37
CA THR A 53 -5.34 -7.68 0.96
C THR A 53 -5.89 -6.24 1.04
N VAL A 54 -5.05 -5.26 1.37
CA VAL A 54 -5.45 -3.84 1.42
C VAL A 54 -5.74 -3.31 0.01
N LEU A 55 -4.90 -3.64 -0.98
CA LEU A 55 -5.14 -3.28 -2.38
C LEU A 55 -6.47 -3.86 -2.89
N GLU A 56 -6.75 -5.13 -2.63
CA GLU A 56 -8.02 -5.76 -3.01
C GLU A 56 -9.22 -5.08 -2.35
N ALA A 57 -9.14 -4.72 -1.07
CA ALA A 57 -10.20 -3.98 -0.39
C ALA A 57 -10.49 -2.61 -1.02
N MET A 58 -9.49 -2.00 -1.66
CA MET A 58 -9.60 -0.76 -2.44
C MET A 58 -10.02 -1.00 -3.90
N GLY A 59 -10.19 -2.24 -4.34
CA GLY A 59 -10.48 -2.59 -5.74
C GLY A 59 -9.27 -2.50 -6.66
N LEU A 60 -8.06 -2.58 -6.10
CA LEU A 60 -6.78 -2.50 -6.82
C LEU A 60 -6.09 -3.87 -6.84
N ARG A 61 -5.14 -4.04 -7.78
CA ARG A 61 -4.29 -5.23 -7.86
C ARG A 61 -2.82 -4.86 -7.98
N LEU A 62 -1.94 -5.64 -7.36
CA LEU A 62 -0.49 -5.52 -7.57
C LEU A 62 -0.12 -6.22 -8.88
N SER A 63 0.68 -5.57 -9.73
CA SER A 63 1.16 -6.15 -10.98
C SER A 63 2.63 -5.81 -11.17
N ILE A 64 3.40 -6.76 -11.68
CA ILE A 64 4.79 -6.57 -12.08
C ILE A 64 4.79 -6.54 -13.61
N ALA A 65 5.38 -5.51 -14.19
CA ALA A 65 5.55 -5.37 -15.63
C ALA A 65 7.04 -5.22 -15.94
N ALA A 66 7.46 -5.62 -17.14
CA ALA A 66 8.78 -5.29 -17.62
C ALA A 66 8.93 -3.77 -17.60
N ARG A 67 10.05 -3.28 -17.04
CA ARG A 67 10.39 -1.87 -17.17
C ARG A 67 10.58 -1.62 -18.66
N GLU A 68 9.76 -0.75 -19.24
CA GLU A 68 10.02 -0.28 -20.59
C GLU A 68 11.48 0.19 -20.62
N PRO A 69 12.29 -0.26 -21.60
CA PRO A 69 13.66 0.20 -21.70
C PRO A 69 13.58 1.72 -21.73
N ALA A 70 14.21 2.36 -20.74
CA ALA A 70 14.39 3.81 -20.76
C ALA A 70 14.97 4.10 -22.14
N GLU A 71 14.20 4.82 -22.96
CA GLU A 71 14.52 5.13 -24.35
C GLU A 71 16.02 5.41 -24.41
N ALA A 72 16.75 4.56 -25.14
CA ALA A 72 18.20 4.58 -25.16
C ALA A 72 18.63 5.97 -25.62
N ALA A 73 18.96 6.81 -24.63
CA ALA A 73 19.50 8.14 -24.82
C ALA A 73 20.93 8.07 -25.34
#